data_AF-A0AAD8CU80-F1
#
_entry.id   AF-A0AAD8CU80-F1
#
_cell.length_a   1.000
_cell.length_b   1.000
_cell.length_c   1.000
_cell.angle_alpha   90.00
_cell.angle_beta   90.00
_cell.angle_gamma   90.00
#
_symmetry.space_group_name_H-M   'P 1'
#
loop_
_entity.id
_entity.type
_entity.pdbx_description
1 polymer ?
#
loop_
_entity_poly.entity_id
_entity_poly.type
_entity_poly.pdbx_seq_one_letter_code
_entity_poly.pdbx_strand_id
1 'polypeptide(L)'
;MGKKHYCSTTDLFSGWGVGGVRDIKRLKQQREDSGIEIDQTMYSITSATKLSVFLLLSSVVCEDQGKCPEVKVVGVGSEKLTLLQGCPGIPGQNGFPGTKGEMGATGSKGDKGDQGIPGKVGPPGEKGERGFPGEKGSLANLNISQCQNGAKNCKQLLQRGHTISGWYTIFTDSCKAVRVLCDMDTNGGGWVVFQRRMDGSVDFYRNWESYKNGFGKQQSEFWLGNENIHMLTQNGNEEFRVDLEDFDGKKTHATYKSFKLAGESELYKLHLGAFLGGSAGDSLTFHNDQPFSTFDKDNDNGSFNCAVTVSGAWWYQACYFSNLNGKYSKEAIQYGIDWKTGRGIGYSYKYTDMKFR
;
A
#
# COMPACT_ATOMS: atom_id res chain seq x y z
N MET A 1 -46.64 -36.39 1.52
CA MET A 1 -45.73 -37.54 1.23
C MET A 1 -44.38 -37.24 1.86
N GLY A 2 -43.88 -38.10 2.74
CA GLY A 2 -42.62 -37.86 3.44
C GLY A 2 -41.50 -38.80 2.97
N LYS A 3 -40.25 -38.33 3.08
CA LYS A 3 -39.08 -39.19 3.22
C LYS A 3 -38.24 -38.67 4.39
N LYS A 4 -38.21 -39.43 5.48
CA LYS A 4 -37.23 -39.26 6.56
C LYS A 4 -36.01 -40.07 6.17
N HIS A 5 -34.81 -39.50 6.29
CA HIS A 5 -33.56 -40.26 6.32
C HIS A 5 -32.92 -40.10 7.69
N TYR A 6 -32.83 -41.21 8.42
CA TYR A 6 -31.93 -41.37 9.55
C TYR A 6 -30.57 -41.82 9.03
N CYS A 7 -29.49 -41.45 9.74
CA CYS A 7 -28.30 -42.28 9.77
C CYS A 7 -27.76 -42.29 11.21
N SER A 8 -27.54 -43.49 11.76
CA SER A 8 -27.05 -43.71 13.12
C SER A 8 -25.54 -43.92 13.10
N THR A 9 -24.86 -43.47 14.15
CA THR A 9 -23.46 -43.81 14.42
C THR A 9 -23.37 -45.06 15.28
N THR A 10 -22.65 -46.10 14.85
CA THR A 10 -21.82 -46.95 15.72
C THR A 10 -20.90 -47.95 14.97
N ASP A 11 -19.79 -48.25 15.64
CA ASP A 11 -19.00 -49.49 15.69
C ASP A 11 -17.82 -49.80 14.76
N LEU A 12 -16.79 -50.31 15.44
CA LEU A 12 -15.48 -50.81 14.99
C LEU A 12 -15.51 -52.35 14.91
N PHE A 13 -14.71 -52.96 14.04
CA PHE A 13 -13.53 -53.79 14.40
C PHE A 13 -13.07 -54.77 13.29
N SER A 14 -11.74 -54.89 13.18
CA SER A 14 -10.95 -56.10 12.84
C SER A 14 -10.95 -56.70 11.42
N GLY A 15 -9.76 -57.14 10.98
CA GLY A 15 -9.53 -57.93 9.75
C GLY A 15 -8.06 -57.94 9.31
N TRP A 16 -7.28 -58.98 9.67
CA TRP A 16 -5.87 -59.17 9.26
C TRP A 16 -5.73 -59.78 7.86
N GLY A 17 -4.56 -59.59 7.18
CA GLY A 17 -4.35 -60.18 5.84
C GLY A 17 -2.96 -60.08 5.17
N VAL A 18 -1.86 -60.35 5.90
CA VAL A 18 -0.54 -60.89 5.45
C VAL A 18 0.02 -60.59 4.04
N GLY A 19 1.28 -60.10 3.96
CA GLY A 19 2.22 -60.53 2.89
C GLY A 19 3.37 -59.57 2.50
N GLY A 20 4.63 -59.92 2.80
CA GLY A 20 5.82 -59.32 2.15
C GLY A 20 7.04 -59.09 3.06
N VAL A 21 8.08 -59.93 2.96
CA VAL A 21 9.30 -59.88 3.80
C VAL A 21 10.54 -59.48 2.99
N ARG A 22 11.33 -58.52 3.53
CA ARG A 22 12.79 -58.24 3.38
C ARG A 22 13.05 -56.80 3.91
N ASP A 23 14.13 -56.44 4.62
CA ASP A 23 15.36 -57.14 5.01
C ASP A 23 15.82 -56.74 6.44
N ILE A 24 16.87 -57.40 6.96
CA ILE A 24 17.28 -57.39 8.38
C ILE A 24 18.72 -56.87 8.59
N LYS A 25 18.97 -56.26 9.76
CA LYS A 25 20.25 -56.05 10.53
C LYS A 25 21.09 -54.77 10.36
N ARG A 26 21.71 -54.44 11.50
CA ARG A 26 22.72 -53.39 11.82
C ARG A 26 22.16 -51.95 11.82
N LEU A 27 22.36 -51.13 12.86
CA LEU A 27 23.32 -51.17 13.98
C LEU A 27 22.64 -50.95 15.35
N LYS A 28 23.20 -51.54 16.42
CA LYS A 28 22.93 -51.19 17.82
C LYS A 28 24.18 -50.54 18.42
N GLN A 29 23.96 -49.77 19.47
CA GLN A 29 24.91 -49.46 20.56
C GLN A 29 26.00 -48.39 20.31
N GLN A 30 25.74 -47.19 20.81
CA GLN A 30 26.58 -46.57 21.84
C GLN A 30 25.66 -45.97 22.92
N ARG A 31 26.19 -45.78 24.13
CA ARG A 31 25.43 -45.81 25.40
C ARG A 31 26.08 -44.87 26.42
N GLU A 32 25.25 -44.16 27.20
CA GLU A 32 25.62 -43.37 28.41
C GLU A 32 26.56 -42.16 28.12
N ASP A 33 26.53 -41.04 28.87
CA ASP A 33 25.99 -40.81 30.23
C ASP A 33 25.55 -39.34 30.44
N SER A 34 24.68 -39.08 31.45
CA SER A 34 24.44 -37.82 32.22
C SER A 34 22.97 -37.49 32.61
N GLY A 35 22.39 -38.35 33.47
CA GLY A 35 21.62 -38.04 34.70
C GLY A 35 20.49 -36.98 34.81
N ILE A 36 19.37 -37.44 35.41
CA ILE A 36 18.66 -36.83 36.59
C ILE A 36 17.81 -35.56 36.32
N GLU A 37 16.56 -35.37 36.78
CA GLU A 37 15.61 -36.19 37.58
C GLU A 37 14.14 -35.88 37.19
N ILE A 38 13.19 -36.61 37.78
CA ILE A 38 11.73 -36.38 37.68
C ILE A 38 11.23 -35.99 39.08
N ASP A 39 10.35 -34.99 39.20
CA ASP A 39 9.60 -34.75 40.45
C ASP A 39 8.08 -34.62 40.21
N GLN A 40 7.32 -35.20 41.14
CA GLN A 40 5.87 -35.16 41.26
C GLN A 40 5.50 -35.03 42.74
N THR A 41 4.89 -33.92 43.17
CA THR A 41 3.79 -33.91 44.19
C THR A 41 3.18 -32.50 44.29
N MET A 42 1.88 -32.37 44.00
CA MET A 42 0.76 -32.24 44.95
C MET A 42 0.67 -30.95 45.79
N TYR A 43 -0.46 -30.24 45.59
CA TYR A 43 -1.13 -29.42 46.61
C TYR A 43 -2.65 -29.63 46.52
N SER A 44 -3.39 -29.31 47.59
CA SER A 44 -4.79 -29.69 47.87
C SER A 44 -5.43 -28.56 48.73
N ILE A 45 -6.71 -28.52 49.15
CA ILE A 45 -7.76 -29.53 49.39
C ILE A 45 -9.17 -28.87 49.27
N THR A 46 -10.25 -29.67 49.05
CA THR A 46 -11.68 -29.38 49.41
C THR A 46 -12.42 -28.21 48.72
N SER A 47 -13.76 -28.12 48.64
CA SER A 47 -14.88 -29.08 48.75
C SER A 47 -16.18 -28.35 48.34
N ALA A 48 -17.09 -28.98 47.58
CA ALA A 48 -18.52 -28.64 47.58
C ALA A 48 -19.39 -29.75 46.96
N THR A 49 -20.46 -30.12 47.66
CA THR A 49 -21.42 -31.18 47.35
C THR A 49 -22.32 -30.89 46.14
N LYS A 50 -22.78 -31.96 45.48
CA LYS A 50 -23.91 -31.93 44.54
C LYS A 50 -25.20 -31.50 45.26
N LEU A 51 -26.01 -30.65 44.62
CA LEU A 51 -27.42 -30.48 44.98
C LEU A 51 -28.28 -30.45 43.70
N SER A 52 -29.39 -31.19 43.71
CA SER A 52 -30.33 -31.25 42.58
C SER A 52 -31.05 -29.93 42.39
N VAL A 53 -31.21 -29.48 41.14
CA VAL A 53 -32.13 -28.39 40.77
C VAL A 53 -33.06 -28.86 39.65
N PHE A 54 -34.34 -28.54 39.82
CA PHE A 54 -35.46 -28.94 38.97
C PHE A 54 -35.36 -28.41 37.54
N LEU A 55 -35.88 -29.17 36.56
CA LEU A 55 -36.35 -28.58 35.31
C LEU A 55 -37.54 -27.66 35.62
N LEU A 56 -37.40 -26.38 35.31
CA LEU A 56 -38.52 -25.46 35.10
C LEU A 56 -38.40 -24.87 33.70
N LEU A 57 -39.45 -25.06 32.90
CA LEU A 57 -39.57 -24.45 31.58
C LEU A 57 -39.76 -22.94 31.73
N SER A 58 -38.79 -22.15 31.26
CA SER A 58 -39.02 -20.75 30.89
C SER A 58 -38.97 -20.64 29.37
N SER A 59 -40.12 -20.31 28.77
CA SER A 59 -40.23 -20.06 27.34
C SER A 59 -39.63 -18.68 27.01
N VAL A 60 -38.37 -18.67 26.59
CA VAL A 60 -37.80 -17.50 25.91
C VAL A 60 -38.38 -17.46 24.50
N VAL A 61 -39.14 -16.41 24.20
CA VAL A 61 -39.51 -16.07 22.83
C VAL A 61 -38.27 -15.50 22.15
N CYS A 62 -37.65 -16.26 21.25
CA CYS A 62 -36.73 -15.66 20.28
C CYS A 62 -37.55 -14.99 19.18
N GLU A 63 -37.41 -13.67 19.03
CA GLU A 63 -37.86 -12.98 17.83
C GLU A 63 -37.07 -13.46 16.61
N ASP A 64 -37.77 -13.70 15.51
CA ASP A 64 -37.16 -14.09 14.23
C ASP A 64 -36.39 -12.90 13.64
N GLN A 65 -35.07 -13.01 13.63
CA GLN A 65 -34.17 -11.97 13.12
C GLN A 65 -33.29 -12.54 12.00
N GLY A 66 -33.70 -12.23 10.76
CA GLY A 66 -32.82 -12.11 9.59
C GLY A 66 -31.89 -13.28 9.26
N LYS A 67 -32.31 -14.15 8.33
CA LYS A 67 -31.38 -15.05 7.61
C LYS A 67 -30.25 -14.25 6.94
N CYS A 68 -29.01 -14.52 7.31
CA CYS A 68 -27.83 -14.05 6.57
C CYS A 68 -27.81 -14.63 5.14
N PRO A 69 -27.38 -13.85 4.12
CA PRO A 69 -27.25 -14.35 2.76
C PRO A 69 -26.02 -15.26 2.57
N GLU A 70 -26.12 -16.13 1.57
CA GLU A 70 -25.15 -17.17 1.22
C GLU A 70 -23.84 -16.61 0.63
N VAL A 71 -22.69 -17.07 1.14
CA VAL A 71 -21.37 -16.63 0.66
C VAL A 71 -20.99 -17.37 -0.62
N LYS A 72 -21.04 -16.69 -1.77
CA LYS A 72 -20.52 -17.23 -3.04
C LYS A 72 -19.03 -16.92 -3.22
N VAL A 73 -18.20 -17.93 -3.02
CA VAL A 73 -16.79 -17.92 -3.41
C VAL A 73 -16.67 -18.20 -4.90
N VAL A 74 -16.21 -17.22 -5.68
CA VAL A 74 -15.86 -17.41 -7.10
C VAL A 74 -14.34 -17.37 -7.22
N GLY A 75 -13.72 -18.51 -7.54
CA GLY A 75 -12.26 -18.64 -7.63
C GLY A 75 -11.78 -18.71 -9.08
N VAL A 76 -10.87 -17.82 -9.46
CA VAL A 76 -10.06 -17.90 -10.68
C VAL A 76 -8.66 -17.34 -10.37
N GLY A 77 -7.61 -18.14 -10.55
CA GLY A 77 -6.22 -17.71 -10.32
C GLY A 77 -5.80 -17.62 -8.85
N SER A 78 -4.51 -17.35 -8.63
CA SER A 78 -3.84 -17.49 -7.33
C SER A 78 -4.04 -16.33 -6.32
N GLU A 79 -5.13 -15.56 -6.45
CA GLU A 79 -5.49 -14.50 -5.50
C GLU A 79 -6.96 -14.64 -5.08
N LYS A 80 -7.22 -14.78 -3.77
CA LYS A 80 -8.57 -14.89 -3.22
C LYS A 80 -9.17 -13.50 -2.97
N LEU A 81 -9.92 -12.99 -3.94
CA LEU A 81 -10.77 -11.81 -3.72
C LEU A 81 -12.02 -12.22 -2.91
N THR A 82 -12.37 -11.44 -1.88
CA THR A 82 -13.60 -11.66 -1.08
C THR A 82 -14.50 -10.43 -1.18
N LEU A 83 -15.64 -10.54 -1.87
CA LEU A 83 -16.66 -9.48 -1.87
C LEU A 83 -17.60 -9.66 -0.66
N LEU A 84 -17.56 -8.70 0.25
CA LEU A 84 -18.58 -8.52 1.28
C LEU A 84 -19.62 -7.53 0.75
N GLN A 85 -20.75 -8.04 0.25
CA GLN A 85 -21.91 -7.20 -0.07
C GLN A 85 -22.55 -6.75 1.24
N GLY A 86 -22.56 -5.44 1.51
CA GLY A 86 -23.20 -4.88 2.70
C GLY A 86 -24.71 -5.14 2.71
N CYS A 87 -25.29 -5.27 3.91
CA CYS A 87 -26.72 -5.40 4.08
C CYS A 87 -27.46 -4.21 3.46
N PRO A 88 -28.66 -4.41 2.87
CA PRO A 88 -29.49 -3.30 2.41
C PRO A 88 -29.75 -2.29 3.53
N GLY A 89 -29.73 -1.01 3.20
CA GLY A 89 -30.08 0.06 4.15
C GLY A 89 -31.52 -0.10 4.64
N ILE A 90 -31.76 0.27 5.90
CA ILE A 90 -33.09 0.29 6.50
C ILE A 90 -34.00 1.19 5.65
N PRO A 91 -35.23 0.76 5.27
CA PRO A 91 -36.17 1.62 4.57
C PRO A 91 -36.42 2.91 5.37
N GLY A 92 -36.41 4.06 4.67
CA GLY A 92 -36.70 5.35 5.30
C GLY A 92 -38.10 5.38 5.89
N GLN A 93 -38.28 6.05 7.02
CA GLN A 93 -39.61 6.27 7.60
C GLN A 93 -40.51 7.04 6.63
N ASN A 94 -41.78 6.64 6.58
CA ASN A 94 -42.80 7.35 5.81
C ASN A 94 -42.94 8.79 6.32
N GLY A 95 -43.05 9.75 5.41
CA GLY A 95 -43.30 11.15 5.75
C GLY A 95 -44.65 11.35 6.43
N PHE A 96 -44.74 12.35 7.30
CA PHE A 96 -45.99 12.73 7.97
C PHE A 96 -47.07 13.18 6.96
N PRO A 97 -48.36 12.90 7.19
CA PRO A 97 -49.44 13.38 6.34
C PRO A 97 -49.47 14.91 6.25
N GLY A 98 -49.69 15.45 5.05
CA GLY A 98 -49.87 16.89 4.83
C GLY A 98 -51.11 17.44 5.52
N THR A 99 -51.05 18.69 5.97
CA THR A 99 -52.18 19.39 6.59
C THR A 99 -53.30 19.64 5.59
N LYS A 100 -54.55 19.57 6.07
CA LYS A 100 -55.75 19.79 5.26
C LYS A 100 -55.91 21.28 4.95
N GLY A 101 -56.10 21.61 3.66
CA GLY A 101 -56.26 23.00 3.21
C GLY A 101 -57.56 23.67 3.70
N GLU A 102 -57.50 25.00 3.86
CA GLU A 102 -58.62 25.84 4.29
C GLU A 102 -59.66 26.04 3.17
N MET A 103 -60.89 26.37 3.59
CA MET A 103 -62.06 26.50 2.72
C MET A 103 -62.20 27.92 2.13
N GLY A 104 -62.57 28.00 0.85
CA GLY A 104 -62.66 29.26 0.10
C GLY A 104 -63.80 30.20 0.52
N ALA A 105 -63.64 31.48 0.17
CA ALA A 105 -64.46 32.60 0.61
C ALA A 105 -65.80 32.78 -0.14
N THR A 106 -66.67 33.66 0.38
CA THR A 106 -67.83 34.23 -0.34
C THR A 106 -68.05 35.68 0.12
N GLY A 107 -68.20 36.62 -0.84
CA GLY A 107 -68.43 38.06 -0.59
C GLY A 107 -69.92 38.44 -0.42
N SER A 108 -70.35 39.71 -0.44
CA SER A 108 -69.68 40.98 -0.78
C SER A 108 -70.52 42.20 -0.30
N LYS A 109 -70.10 43.44 -0.66
CA LYS A 109 -70.77 44.78 -0.51
C LYS A 109 -70.19 45.68 0.61
N GLY A 110 -69.86 46.96 0.38
CA GLY A 110 -69.91 47.80 -0.83
C GLY A 110 -69.02 49.05 -0.69
N ASP A 111 -68.94 49.87 -1.73
CA ASP A 111 -67.78 50.74 -2.04
C ASP A 111 -67.55 51.95 -1.13
N LYS A 112 -66.27 52.32 -0.94
CA LYS A 112 -65.89 53.55 -0.23
C LYS A 112 -64.56 54.16 -0.71
N GLY A 113 -64.68 55.25 -1.48
CA GLY A 113 -63.71 56.36 -1.59
C GLY A 113 -62.37 56.07 -2.27
N ASP A 114 -62.07 56.82 -3.33
CA ASP A 114 -60.76 56.77 -3.99
C ASP A 114 -59.62 57.07 -3.02
N GLN A 115 -58.65 56.15 -2.94
CA GLN A 115 -57.54 56.25 -2.02
C GLN A 115 -56.52 57.29 -2.50
N GLY A 116 -56.11 58.20 -1.60
CA GLY A 116 -55.17 59.26 -1.92
C GLY A 116 -53.82 58.75 -2.45
N ILE A 117 -53.23 59.52 -3.36
CA ILE A 117 -51.99 59.20 -4.07
C ILE A 117 -50.88 58.75 -3.09
N PRO A 118 -50.32 57.54 -3.21
CA PRO A 118 -49.27 57.07 -2.30
C PRO A 118 -48.04 57.99 -2.31
N GLY A 119 -47.52 58.29 -1.12
CA GLY A 119 -46.27 59.06 -0.97
C GLY A 119 -45.09 58.36 -1.64
N LYS A 120 -44.15 59.14 -2.20
CA LYS A 120 -42.93 58.61 -2.83
C LYS A 120 -42.18 57.72 -1.84
N VAL A 121 -41.85 56.50 -2.27
CA VAL A 121 -41.06 55.54 -1.50
C VAL A 121 -39.71 56.17 -1.14
N GLY A 122 -39.31 56.08 0.13
CA GLY A 122 -38.01 56.58 0.59
C GLY A 122 -36.85 55.83 -0.08
N PRO A 123 -35.65 56.44 -0.17
CA PRO A 123 -34.48 55.76 -0.73
C PRO A 123 -34.17 54.48 0.07
N PRO A 124 -33.75 53.38 -0.59
CA PRO A 124 -33.31 52.18 0.10
C PRO A 124 -32.18 52.50 1.09
N GLY A 125 -32.24 51.93 2.29
CA GLY A 125 -31.19 52.08 3.29
C GLY A 125 -29.85 51.56 2.79
N GLU A 126 -28.75 52.19 3.23
CA GLU A 126 -27.41 51.80 2.81
C GLU A 126 -27.12 50.34 3.16
N LYS A 127 -26.48 49.64 2.22
CA LYS A 127 -26.14 48.23 2.39
C LYS A 127 -25.04 48.11 3.44
N GLY A 128 -25.36 47.48 4.58
CA GLY A 128 -24.42 47.26 5.67
C GLY A 128 -23.09 46.66 5.22
N GLU A 129 -22.01 47.12 5.84
CA GLU A 129 -20.64 46.74 5.47
C GLU A 129 -20.43 45.22 5.56
N ARG A 130 -19.56 44.69 4.68
CA ARG A 130 -19.20 43.29 4.70
C ARG A 130 -18.39 43.01 5.97
N GLY A 131 -18.91 42.14 6.84
CA GLY A 131 -18.18 41.68 8.01
C GLY A 131 -16.78 41.17 7.66
N PHE A 132 -15.81 41.46 8.53
CA PHE A 132 -14.42 41.09 8.33
C PHE A 132 -14.27 39.57 8.08
N PRO A 133 -13.36 39.14 7.18
CA PRO A 133 -13.05 37.72 7.03
C PRO A 133 -12.61 37.14 8.37
N GLY A 134 -13.21 36.03 8.79
CA GLY A 134 -12.80 35.33 10.00
C GLY A 134 -11.32 34.93 9.92
N GLU A 135 -10.61 35.01 11.05
CA GLU A 135 -9.21 34.60 11.11
C GLU A 135 -9.04 33.15 10.62
N LYS A 136 -8.10 32.95 9.69
CA LYS A 136 -7.76 31.59 9.25
C LYS A 136 -7.15 30.84 10.44
N GLY A 137 -7.82 29.76 10.85
CA GLY A 137 -7.27 28.82 11.83
C GLY A 137 -5.85 28.38 11.45
N SER A 138 -4.96 28.33 12.45
CA SER A 138 -3.52 28.16 12.27
C SER A 138 -3.14 26.71 11.89
N LEU A 139 -3.29 26.39 10.61
CA LEU A 139 -2.86 25.12 9.99
C LEU A 139 -1.40 24.73 10.32
N ALA A 140 -0.55 25.69 10.67
CA ALA A 140 0.82 25.44 11.10
C ALA A 140 0.93 24.55 12.35
N ASN A 141 0.02 24.68 13.33
CA ASN A 141 0.19 24.03 14.65
C ASN A 141 -0.28 22.56 14.66
N LEU A 142 -1.17 22.18 13.74
CA LEU A 142 -1.60 20.79 13.54
C LEU A 142 -0.55 19.93 12.83
N ASN A 143 0.28 20.53 11.98
CA ASN A 143 1.27 19.79 11.19
C ASN A 143 2.55 19.44 11.99
N ILE A 144 2.93 20.26 12.99
CA ILE A 144 4.16 20.03 13.76
C ILE A 144 4.04 18.79 14.65
N SER A 145 2.94 18.64 15.39
CA SER A 145 2.73 17.48 16.28
C SER A 145 2.59 16.16 15.50
N GLN A 146 1.98 16.19 14.32
CA GLN A 146 1.95 15.04 13.40
C GLN A 146 3.34 14.72 12.84
N CYS A 147 4.15 15.72 12.48
CA CYS A 147 5.54 15.50 12.05
C CYS A 147 6.43 14.89 13.15
N GLN A 148 6.35 15.42 14.37
CA GLN A 148 7.19 15.02 15.50
C GLN A 148 6.94 13.56 15.90
N ASN A 149 5.67 13.14 15.90
CA ASN A 149 5.28 11.76 16.22
C ASN A 149 5.26 10.84 14.98
N GLY A 150 5.32 11.40 13.78
CA GLY A 150 5.31 10.67 12.52
C GLY A 150 6.50 9.71 12.37
N ALA A 151 6.37 8.71 11.51
CA ALA A 151 7.50 7.86 11.14
C ALA A 151 8.38 8.58 10.11
N LYS A 152 9.71 8.48 10.26
CA LYS A 152 10.68 9.08 9.34
C LYS A 152 10.93 8.24 8.08
N ASN A 153 10.77 6.92 8.18
CA ASN A 153 10.95 5.97 7.07
C ASN A 153 10.09 4.70 7.27
N CYS A 154 10.07 3.83 6.26
CA CYS A 154 9.33 2.57 6.30
C CYS A 154 9.84 1.59 7.38
N LYS A 155 11.12 1.66 7.75
CA LYS A 155 11.72 0.86 8.83
C LYS A 155 11.13 1.20 10.20
N GLN A 156 10.91 2.49 10.49
CA GLN A 156 10.19 2.92 11.69
C GLN A 156 8.71 2.52 11.66
N LEU A 157 8.05 2.53 10.50
CA LEU A 157 6.68 2.02 10.37
C LEU A 157 6.61 0.52 10.69
N LEU A 158 7.53 -0.28 10.15
CA LEU A 158 7.62 -1.71 10.44
C LEU A 158 7.85 -1.98 11.94
N GLN A 159 8.76 -1.25 12.57
CA GLN A 159 9.01 -1.32 14.03
C GLN A 159 7.79 -0.93 14.88
N ARG A 160 6.88 -0.10 14.35
CA ARG A 160 5.59 0.27 14.98
C ARG A 160 4.47 -0.74 14.67
N GLY A 161 4.76 -1.86 14.02
CA GLY A 161 3.80 -2.93 13.72
C GLY A 161 3.10 -2.82 12.36
N HIS A 162 3.50 -1.90 11.48
CA HIS A 162 2.98 -1.86 10.11
C HIS A 162 3.68 -2.91 9.24
N THR A 163 3.17 -4.15 9.26
CA THR A 163 3.79 -5.29 8.57
C THR A 163 3.29 -5.54 7.14
N ILE A 164 2.29 -4.78 6.67
CA ILE A 164 1.70 -4.98 5.33
C ILE A 164 2.32 -3.99 4.35
N SER A 165 2.89 -4.48 3.25
CA SER A 165 3.37 -3.64 2.14
C SER A 165 2.26 -2.76 1.56
N GLY A 166 2.54 -1.47 1.33
CA GLY A 166 1.51 -0.51 0.92
C GLY A 166 1.94 0.96 0.99
N TRP A 167 1.02 1.86 0.67
CA TRP A 167 1.28 3.29 0.68
C TRP A 167 1.06 3.91 2.06
N TYR A 168 2.10 4.53 2.60
CA TYR A 168 2.10 5.20 3.90
C TYR A 168 2.56 6.65 3.79
N THR A 169 2.23 7.47 4.79
CA THR A 169 2.82 8.81 4.95
C THR A 169 3.98 8.74 5.95
N ILE A 170 5.15 9.19 5.51
CA ILE A 170 6.32 9.46 6.34
C ILE A 170 6.58 10.96 6.37
N PHE A 171 7.41 11.42 7.31
CA PHE A 171 7.73 12.84 7.47
C PHE A 171 9.24 13.04 7.41
N THR A 172 9.71 13.99 6.59
CA THR A 172 11.12 14.39 6.56
C THR A 172 11.53 15.07 7.87
N ASP A 173 12.83 15.35 8.03
CA ASP A 173 13.31 16.19 9.14
C ASP A 173 12.90 17.65 9.00
N SER A 174 12.68 18.13 7.77
CA SER A 174 12.02 19.40 7.44
C SER A 174 10.49 19.40 7.63
N CYS A 175 9.93 18.36 8.24
CA CYS A 175 8.49 18.18 8.47
C CYS A 175 7.59 18.17 7.21
N LYS A 176 8.15 17.93 6.03
CA LYS A 176 7.37 17.67 4.82
C LYS A 176 6.79 16.26 4.90
N ALA A 177 5.47 16.14 4.83
CA ALA A 177 4.80 14.87 4.66
C ALA A 177 5.05 14.33 3.23
N VAL A 178 5.56 13.10 3.12
CA VAL A 178 5.80 12.41 1.85
C VAL A 178 5.05 11.08 1.88
N ARG A 179 4.25 10.83 0.84
CA ARG A 179 3.52 9.56 0.68
C ARG A 179 4.38 8.61 -0.14
N VAL A 180 4.79 7.51 0.48
CA VAL A 180 5.74 6.53 -0.07
C VAL A 180 5.12 5.14 -0.11
N LEU A 181 5.61 4.29 -1.02
CA LEU A 181 5.34 2.87 -1.00
C LEU A 181 6.36 2.18 -0.08
N CYS A 182 5.87 1.53 0.98
CA CYS A 182 6.69 0.68 1.83
C CYS A 182 6.60 -0.78 1.38
N ASP A 183 7.75 -1.41 1.17
CA ASP A 183 7.89 -2.86 1.07
C ASP A 183 8.29 -3.40 2.45
N MET A 184 7.36 -4.10 3.08
CA MET A 184 7.46 -4.65 4.44
C MET A 184 7.83 -6.14 4.45
N ASP A 185 8.00 -6.76 3.28
CA ASP A 185 8.15 -8.22 3.13
C ASP A 185 9.57 -8.59 2.68
N THR A 186 10.13 -7.88 1.69
CA THR A 186 11.40 -8.24 1.05
C THR A 186 12.57 -8.08 2.02
N ASN A 187 13.35 -9.14 2.24
CA ASN A 187 14.58 -9.11 3.06
C ASN A 187 14.37 -8.47 4.45
N GLY A 188 13.29 -8.84 5.14
CA GLY A 188 12.96 -8.30 6.46
C GLY A 188 12.28 -6.92 6.44
N GLY A 189 11.89 -6.42 5.26
CA GLY A 189 10.98 -5.28 5.11
C GLY A 189 11.54 -3.92 5.52
N GLY A 190 10.66 -2.93 5.56
CA GLY A 190 10.97 -1.56 5.97
C GLY A 190 11.59 -0.70 4.87
N TRP A 191 11.51 -1.13 3.60
CA TRP A 191 12.10 -0.41 2.47
C TRP A 191 11.17 0.66 1.92
N VAL A 192 11.72 1.83 1.60
CA VAL A 192 11.06 2.88 0.80
C VAL A 192 11.26 2.57 -0.68
N VAL A 193 10.21 2.19 -1.40
CA VAL A 193 10.23 2.03 -2.86
C VAL A 193 10.03 3.38 -3.52
N PHE A 194 10.99 3.81 -4.34
CA PHE A 194 10.96 5.13 -4.99
C PHE A 194 10.83 5.08 -6.52
N GLN A 195 11.04 3.91 -7.12
CA GLN A 195 10.77 3.64 -8.53
C GLN A 195 10.09 2.29 -8.66
N ARG A 196 9.07 2.22 -9.53
CA ARG A 196 8.43 0.98 -9.95
C ARG A 196 8.12 0.97 -11.43
N ARG A 197 8.50 -0.12 -12.11
CA ARG A 197 8.08 -0.50 -13.47
C ARG A 197 7.42 -1.87 -13.40
N MET A 198 6.35 -2.12 -14.18
CA MET A 198 5.63 -3.40 -14.15
C MET A 198 4.80 -3.71 -15.41
N ASP A 199 4.34 -2.70 -16.16
CA ASP A 199 3.35 -2.89 -17.23
C ASP A 199 3.45 -1.89 -18.41
N GLY A 200 4.26 -0.84 -18.30
CA GLY A 200 4.35 0.23 -19.29
C GLY A 200 3.15 1.19 -19.31
N SER A 201 2.30 1.17 -18.27
CA SER A 201 1.11 2.04 -18.15
C SER A 201 1.42 3.51 -17.82
N VAL A 202 2.70 3.83 -17.58
CA VAL A 202 3.21 5.18 -17.39
C VAL A 202 4.41 5.41 -18.30
N ASP A 203 4.37 6.50 -19.06
CA ASP A 203 5.53 6.98 -19.80
C ASP A 203 6.58 7.59 -18.86
N PHE A 204 7.83 7.12 -18.98
CA PHE A 204 9.00 7.57 -18.21
C PHE A 204 9.95 8.47 -19.02
N TYR A 205 9.70 8.71 -20.32
CA TYR A 205 10.49 9.66 -21.11
C TYR A 205 10.05 11.09 -20.81
N ARG A 206 10.45 11.59 -19.64
CA ARG A 206 9.97 12.85 -19.04
C ARG A 206 11.09 13.87 -18.83
N ASN A 207 10.65 15.13 -18.70
CA ASN A 207 11.51 16.29 -18.52
C ASN A 207 12.04 16.43 -17.07
N TRP A 208 12.98 17.36 -16.87
CA TRP A 208 13.63 17.62 -15.57
C TRP A 208 12.61 17.85 -14.45
N GLU A 209 11.63 18.73 -14.70
CA GLU A 209 10.62 19.12 -13.71
C GLU A 209 9.72 17.95 -13.29
N SER A 210 9.43 17.01 -14.20
CA SER A 210 8.73 15.76 -13.85
C SER A 210 9.58 14.87 -12.96
N TYR A 211 10.85 14.66 -13.31
CA TYR A 211 11.76 13.82 -12.52
C TYR A 211 12.07 14.42 -11.15
N LYS A 212 12.14 15.75 -11.05
CA LYS A 212 12.26 16.49 -9.79
C LYS A 212 11.09 16.26 -8.84
N ASN A 213 9.86 16.48 -9.31
CA ASN A 213 8.66 16.46 -8.48
C ASN A 213 8.07 15.05 -8.25
N GLY A 214 8.33 14.12 -9.18
CA GLY A 214 7.74 12.78 -9.20
C GLY A 214 6.52 12.69 -10.10
N PHE A 215 6.23 11.47 -10.58
CA PHE A 215 5.12 11.19 -11.50
C PHE A 215 4.69 9.73 -11.43
N GLY A 216 3.54 9.41 -12.02
CA GLY A 216 3.01 8.05 -12.13
C GLY A 216 1.74 7.82 -11.31
N LYS A 217 1.49 6.56 -10.96
CA LYS A 217 0.25 6.09 -10.31
C LYS A 217 0.58 5.20 -9.12
N GLN A 218 -0.14 5.37 -8.01
CA GLN A 218 0.07 4.54 -6.80
C GLN A 218 -0.24 3.06 -7.03
N GLN A 219 -1.10 2.75 -8.01
CA GLN A 219 -1.57 1.40 -8.31
C GLN A 219 -0.72 0.68 -9.38
N SER A 220 0.21 1.36 -10.06
CA SER A 220 1.10 0.72 -11.03
C SER A 220 2.54 1.29 -10.96
N GLU A 221 2.93 2.09 -11.93
CA GLU A 221 4.29 2.57 -12.14
C GLU A 221 4.46 4.01 -11.66
N PHE A 222 5.62 4.32 -11.06
CA PHE A 222 5.90 5.66 -10.56
C PHE A 222 7.40 5.95 -10.39
N TRP A 223 7.71 7.24 -10.34
CA TRP A 223 8.96 7.81 -9.84
C TRP A 223 8.62 8.78 -8.69
N LEU A 224 9.22 8.59 -7.52
CA LEU A 224 8.89 9.35 -6.29
C LEU A 224 9.26 10.84 -6.36
N GLY A 225 10.17 11.22 -7.27
CA GLY A 225 10.68 12.58 -7.43
C GLY A 225 12.06 12.75 -6.78
N ASN A 226 13.02 13.27 -7.56
CA ASN A 226 14.41 13.44 -7.14
C ASN A 226 14.52 14.29 -5.86
N GLU A 227 13.66 15.31 -5.70
CA GLU A 227 13.65 16.14 -4.51
C GLU A 227 13.23 15.34 -3.26
N ASN A 228 12.20 14.49 -3.39
CA ASN A 228 11.76 13.61 -2.31
C ASN A 228 12.82 12.56 -1.97
N ILE A 229 13.47 11.98 -2.98
CA ILE A 229 14.55 11.00 -2.78
C ILE A 229 15.77 11.67 -2.13
N HIS A 230 16.16 12.88 -2.55
CA HIS A 230 17.23 13.67 -1.94
C HIS A 230 16.96 13.88 -0.44
N MET A 231 15.81 14.45 -0.07
CA MET A 231 15.46 14.70 1.33
C MET A 231 15.44 13.42 2.19
N LEU A 232 14.98 12.29 1.63
CA LEU A 232 14.88 11.03 2.36
C LEU A 232 16.21 10.27 2.48
N THR A 233 17.26 10.67 1.75
CA THR A 233 18.57 10.00 1.72
C THR A 233 19.73 10.88 2.18
N GLN A 234 19.45 12.05 2.77
CA GLN A 234 20.48 13.02 3.19
C GLN A 234 21.52 12.43 4.15
N ASN A 235 21.12 11.46 4.99
CA ASN A 235 21.98 10.74 5.94
C ASN A 235 23.09 9.92 5.27
N GLY A 236 22.91 9.50 4.00
CA GLY A 236 23.93 8.77 3.23
C GLY A 236 24.25 7.35 3.70
N ASN A 237 23.51 6.80 4.66
CA ASN A 237 23.71 5.46 5.22
C ASN A 237 22.56 4.48 4.89
N GLU A 238 21.66 4.86 3.98
CA GLU A 238 20.51 4.04 3.58
C GLU A 238 20.99 2.90 2.67
N GLU A 239 20.75 1.64 3.05
CA GLU A 239 21.03 0.46 2.22
C GLU A 239 20.19 0.56 0.94
N PHE A 240 20.75 0.20 -0.23
CA PHE A 240 20.03 0.32 -1.49
C PHE A 240 19.93 -1.00 -2.25
N ARG A 241 18.73 -1.24 -2.79
CA ARG A 241 18.35 -2.47 -3.46
C ARG A 241 17.61 -2.19 -4.76
N VAL A 242 17.98 -2.94 -5.80
CA VAL A 242 17.24 -3.06 -7.05
C VAL A 242 16.69 -4.48 -7.14
N ASP A 243 15.38 -4.64 -7.30
CA ASP A 243 14.73 -5.90 -7.63
C ASP A 243 14.28 -5.89 -9.11
N LEU A 244 14.48 -7.00 -9.81
CA LEU A 244 14.28 -7.14 -11.26
C LEU A 244 13.51 -8.45 -11.56
N GLU A 245 12.54 -8.43 -12.46
CA GLU A 245 11.90 -9.63 -13.02
C GLU A 245 11.94 -9.58 -14.55
N ASP A 246 12.37 -10.67 -15.18
CA ASP A 246 12.31 -10.81 -16.65
C ASP A 246 10.95 -11.38 -17.12
N PHE A 247 10.72 -11.45 -18.43
CA PHE A 247 9.45 -11.95 -18.97
C PHE A 247 9.23 -13.46 -18.76
N ASP A 248 10.30 -14.20 -18.46
CA ASP A 248 10.28 -15.62 -18.10
C ASP A 248 9.94 -15.82 -16.60
N GLY A 249 9.76 -14.73 -15.84
CA GLY A 249 9.43 -14.73 -14.41
C GLY A 249 10.64 -14.92 -13.48
N LYS A 250 11.87 -14.90 -14.02
CA LYS A 250 13.09 -15.04 -13.23
C LYS A 250 13.36 -13.74 -12.47
N LYS A 251 13.44 -13.84 -11.14
CA LYS A 251 13.76 -12.72 -10.25
C LYS A 251 15.25 -12.63 -9.99
N THR A 252 15.82 -11.44 -10.19
CA THR A 252 17.21 -11.11 -9.84
C THR A 252 17.27 -9.81 -9.04
N HIS A 253 18.38 -9.56 -8.36
CA HIS A 253 18.54 -8.32 -7.59
C HIS A 253 20.00 -7.86 -7.53
N ALA A 254 20.20 -6.60 -7.16
CA ALA A 254 21.49 -6.01 -6.84
C ALA A 254 21.36 -5.20 -5.53
N THR A 255 22.40 -5.22 -4.68
CA THR A 255 22.43 -4.51 -3.39
C THR A 255 23.72 -3.70 -3.23
N TYR A 256 23.61 -2.53 -2.62
CA TYR A 256 24.67 -1.54 -2.45
C TYR A 256 24.65 -1.01 -1.01
N LYS A 257 25.83 -0.78 -0.44
CA LYS A 257 26.02 -0.45 0.98
C LYS A 257 25.36 0.86 1.40
N SER A 258 25.31 1.83 0.51
CA SER A 258 24.67 3.11 0.76
C SER A 258 24.14 3.74 -0.54
N PHE A 259 23.17 4.63 -0.41
CA PHE A 259 22.64 5.44 -1.50
C PHE A 259 22.23 6.82 -1.00
N LYS A 260 22.56 7.83 -1.80
CA LYS A 260 22.15 9.22 -1.58
C LYS A 260 22.08 9.95 -2.91
N LEU A 261 21.10 10.84 -3.04
CA LEU A 261 21.14 11.87 -4.07
C LEU A 261 21.60 13.20 -3.47
N ALA A 262 22.45 13.91 -4.19
CA ALA A 262 22.74 15.31 -3.91
C ALA A 262 21.51 16.21 -4.18
N GLY A 263 21.58 17.49 -3.80
CA GLY A 263 20.50 18.44 -4.07
C GLY A 263 20.42 18.88 -5.54
N GLU A 264 19.41 19.68 -5.91
CA GLU A 264 19.28 20.21 -7.27
C GLU A 264 20.47 21.08 -7.70
N SER A 265 21.11 21.79 -6.74
CA SER A 265 22.34 22.56 -6.96
C SER A 265 23.53 21.71 -7.42
N GLU A 266 23.50 20.42 -7.14
CA GLU A 266 24.44 19.40 -7.62
C GLU A 266 23.77 18.42 -8.59
N LEU A 267 22.69 18.86 -9.24
CA LEU A 267 22.03 18.14 -10.34
C LEU A 267 21.56 16.72 -9.95
N TYR A 268 21.15 16.53 -8.69
CA TYR A 268 20.72 15.25 -8.13
C TYR A 268 21.73 14.10 -8.34
N LYS A 269 23.03 14.43 -8.29
CA LYS A 269 24.16 13.50 -8.41
C LYS A 269 23.99 12.26 -7.52
N LEU A 270 24.28 11.09 -8.10
CA LEU A 270 24.25 9.81 -7.40
C LEU A 270 25.51 9.64 -6.55
N HIS A 271 25.35 9.40 -5.26
CA HIS A 271 26.39 8.86 -4.40
C HIS A 271 26.01 7.44 -3.98
N LEU A 272 26.82 6.46 -4.40
CA LEU A 272 26.55 5.04 -4.25
C LEU A 272 27.69 4.38 -3.46
N GLY A 273 27.32 3.60 -2.44
CA GLY A 273 28.25 2.78 -1.68
C GLY A 273 28.68 1.52 -2.43
N ALA A 274 29.66 0.81 -1.86
CA ALA A 274 30.16 -0.44 -2.42
C ALA A 274 29.03 -1.44 -2.73
N PHE A 275 29.10 -2.08 -3.90
CA PHE A 275 28.25 -3.22 -4.25
C PHE A 275 28.45 -4.36 -3.25
N LEU A 276 27.35 -4.85 -2.67
CA LEU A 276 27.34 -5.93 -1.69
C LEU A 276 27.07 -7.30 -2.32
N GLY A 277 26.49 -7.33 -3.51
CA GLY A 277 26.15 -8.56 -4.22
C GLY A 277 24.72 -8.58 -4.76
N GLY A 278 24.36 -9.73 -5.34
CA GLY A 278 23.04 -10.00 -5.88
C GLY A 278 23.10 -10.70 -7.25
N SER A 279 22.08 -11.49 -7.56
CA SER A 279 22.02 -12.33 -8.76
C SER A 279 21.88 -11.59 -10.09
N ALA A 280 21.71 -10.26 -10.07
CA ALA A 280 21.72 -9.41 -11.27
C ALA A 280 23.13 -8.91 -11.64
N GLY A 281 24.12 -9.07 -10.75
CA GLY A 281 25.42 -8.41 -10.89
C GLY A 281 25.33 -6.89 -10.72
N ASP A 282 26.48 -6.20 -10.81
CA ASP A 282 26.55 -4.75 -10.70
C ASP A 282 26.42 -4.07 -12.07
N SER A 283 25.46 -3.16 -12.22
CA SER A 283 25.35 -2.25 -13.37
C SER A 283 25.12 -0.79 -12.95
N LEU A 284 25.38 -0.44 -11.68
CA LEU A 284 25.13 0.90 -11.15
C LEU A 284 26.38 1.60 -10.61
N THR A 285 27.45 0.88 -10.21
CA THR A 285 28.71 1.55 -9.80
C THR A 285 29.32 2.41 -10.92
N PHE A 286 29.09 2.03 -12.19
CA PHE A 286 29.44 2.85 -13.36
C PHE A 286 28.79 4.25 -13.38
N HIS A 287 27.66 4.40 -12.69
CA HIS A 287 26.88 5.62 -12.60
C HIS A 287 27.18 6.45 -11.34
N ASN A 288 28.09 5.99 -10.48
CA ASN A 288 28.45 6.71 -9.27
C ASN A 288 29.10 8.08 -9.58
N ASP A 289 28.80 9.07 -8.73
CA ASP A 289 29.19 10.47 -8.82
C ASP A 289 28.79 11.19 -10.13
N GLN A 290 27.93 10.59 -10.96
CA GLN A 290 27.35 11.24 -12.14
C GLN A 290 26.10 12.07 -11.76
N PRO A 291 25.91 13.27 -12.34
CA PRO A 291 24.68 14.03 -12.23
C PRO A 291 23.52 13.32 -12.96
N PHE A 292 22.28 13.66 -12.61
CA PHE A 292 21.10 13.16 -13.32
C PHE A 292 20.91 13.93 -14.63
N SER A 293 20.42 13.27 -15.69
CA SER A 293 20.15 13.89 -17.00
C SER A 293 18.77 13.49 -17.55
N THR A 294 18.11 14.44 -18.19
CA THR A 294 16.82 14.29 -18.91
C THR A 294 16.95 14.83 -20.34
N PHE A 295 15.97 14.57 -21.20
CA PHE A 295 16.03 15.02 -22.60
C PHE A 295 16.12 16.55 -22.77
N ASP A 296 15.63 17.31 -21.79
CA ASP A 296 15.62 18.78 -21.73
C ASP A 296 16.76 19.37 -20.89
N LYS A 297 17.52 18.52 -20.18
CA LYS A 297 18.64 18.95 -19.35
C LYS A 297 19.76 17.92 -19.39
N ASP A 298 20.67 18.14 -20.32
CA ASP A 298 21.88 17.36 -20.49
C ASP A 298 22.93 17.75 -19.46
N ASN A 299 23.35 16.78 -18.65
CA ASN A 299 24.45 16.92 -17.70
C ASN A 299 25.44 15.74 -17.80
N ASP A 300 25.33 14.88 -18.83
CA ASP A 300 26.15 13.67 -18.92
C ASP A 300 27.55 13.95 -19.50
N ASN A 301 28.40 12.91 -19.52
CA ASN A 301 29.79 12.99 -19.99
C ASN A 301 29.94 12.54 -21.45
N GLY A 302 28.83 12.37 -22.18
CA GLY A 302 28.80 12.02 -23.59
C GLY A 302 29.12 13.20 -24.51
N SER A 303 29.34 12.90 -25.79
CA SER A 303 29.39 13.91 -26.86
C SER A 303 28.00 14.22 -27.45
N PHE A 304 26.96 13.58 -26.91
CA PHE A 304 25.56 13.70 -27.29
C PHE A 304 24.69 13.37 -26.08
N ASN A 305 23.52 14.00 -25.97
CA ASN A 305 22.58 13.77 -24.87
C ASN A 305 22.15 12.30 -24.81
N CYS A 306 22.58 11.58 -23.77
CA CYS A 306 22.26 10.18 -23.60
C CYS A 306 20.77 9.96 -23.35
N ALA A 307 20.11 10.82 -22.59
CA ALA A 307 18.68 10.72 -22.28
C ALA A 307 17.81 10.70 -23.55
N VAL A 308 18.15 11.53 -24.54
CA VAL A 308 17.54 11.52 -25.88
C VAL A 308 17.87 10.21 -26.61
N THR A 309 19.16 9.88 -26.75
CA THR A 309 19.60 8.69 -27.52
C THR A 309 19.03 7.38 -27.01
N VAL A 310 18.88 7.23 -25.69
CA VAL A 310 18.45 5.98 -25.05
C VAL A 310 17.01 6.01 -24.51
N SER A 311 16.27 7.09 -24.80
CA SER A 311 14.86 7.29 -24.44
C SER A 311 14.55 7.00 -22.96
N GLY A 312 15.22 7.73 -22.07
CA GLY A 312 15.08 7.58 -20.62
C GLY A 312 15.55 8.82 -19.86
N ALA A 313 15.74 8.67 -18.54
CA ALA A 313 16.41 9.66 -17.70
C ALA A 313 17.13 8.97 -16.54
N TRP A 314 18.41 9.29 -16.33
CA TRP A 314 19.29 8.56 -15.44
C TRP A 314 20.54 9.36 -15.09
N TRP A 315 21.38 8.81 -14.23
CA TRP A 315 22.73 9.32 -13.97
C TRP A 315 23.69 8.88 -15.08
N TYR A 316 23.46 9.31 -16.31
CA TYR A 316 24.22 8.86 -17.49
C TYR A 316 25.69 9.30 -17.42
N GLN A 317 26.58 8.44 -17.93
CA GLN A 317 27.98 8.77 -18.17
C GLN A 317 28.23 8.93 -19.68
N ALA A 318 28.42 7.82 -20.41
CA ALA A 318 28.55 7.82 -21.88
C ALA A 318 28.24 6.43 -22.50
N CYS A 319 27.03 5.87 -22.38
CA CYS A 319 25.84 6.39 -21.69
C CYS A 319 25.52 5.61 -20.42
N TYR A 320 25.35 4.28 -20.49
CA TYR A 320 24.90 3.51 -19.33
C TYR A 320 25.33 2.05 -19.31
N PHE A 321 25.38 1.49 -18.09
CA PHE A 321 25.29 0.04 -17.83
C PHE A 321 23.91 -0.37 -17.27
N SER A 322 23.13 0.57 -16.68
CA SER A 322 21.72 0.37 -16.34
C SER A 322 20.82 1.51 -16.84
N ASN A 323 19.59 1.20 -17.26
CA ASN A 323 18.64 2.18 -17.81
C ASN A 323 17.20 1.89 -17.35
N LEU A 324 16.97 1.75 -16.03
CA LEU A 324 15.69 1.25 -15.50
C LEU A 324 14.50 2.21 -15.72
N ASN A 325 14.79 3.47 -16.06
CA ASN A 325 13.82 4.49 -16.47
C ASN A 325 13.64 4.58 -18.00
N GLY A 326 14.23 3.66 -18.76
CA GLY A 326 14.08 3.57 -20.21
C GLY A 326 12.67 3.17 -20.67
N LYS A 327 12.50 3.11 -21.99
CA LYS A 327 11.26 2.68 -22.65
C LYS A 327 10.87 1.26 -22.24
N TYR A 328 9.63 1.08 -21.77
CA TYR A 328 9.06 -0.24 -21.50
C TYR A 328 8.78 -0.98 -22.81
N SER A 329 9.19 -2.23 -22.92
CA SER A 329 8.87 -3.10 -24.07
C SER A 329 8.82 -4.57 -23.65
N LYS A 330 7.93 -5.34 -24.31
CA LYS A 330 7.90 -6.81 -24.23
C LYS A 330 8.75 -7.47 -25.31
N GLU A 331 9.08 -6.71 -26.35
CA GLU A 331 9.91 -7.10 -27.48
C GLU A 331 11.35 -6.57 -27.27
N ALA A 332 12.33 -7.25 -27.84
CA ALA A 332 13.71 -6.76 -27.85
C ALA A 332 13.79 -5.43 -28.61
N ILE A 333 14.32 -4.40 -27.96
CA ILE A 333 14.52 -3.06 -28.53
C ILE A 333 15.96 -2.63 -28.27
N GLN A 334 16.47 -1.67 -29.03
CA GLN A 334 17.89 -1.28 -28.95
C GLN A 334 18.29 -0.79 -27.54
N TYR A 335 17.42 -0.02 -26.88
CA TYR A 335 17.60 0.49 -25.52
C TYR A 335 16.27 0.40 -24.77
N GLY A 336 16.23 -0.35 -23.67
CA GLY A 336 15.02 -0.58 -22.88
C GLY A 336 15.24 -0.34 -21.39
N ILE A 337 14.43 -1.02 -20.57
CA ILE A 337 14.61 -1.13 -19.12
C ILE A 337 15.74 -2.12 -18.86
N ASP A 338 16.99 -1.69 -19.06
CA ASP A 338 18.13 -2.60 -19.22
C ASP A 338 19.02 -2.69 -17.96
N TRP A 339 19.62 -3.86 -17.74
CA TRP A 339 20.66 -4.11 -16.71
C TRP A 339 21.77 -5.00 -17.30
N LYS A 340 22.90 -4.38 -17.65
CA LYS A 340 23.96 -4.97 -18.49
C LYS A 340 24.54 -6.28 -17.95
N THR A 341 24.80 -6.39 -16.65
CA THR A 341 25.36 -7.61 -16.03
C THR A 341 24.33 -8.70 -15.76
N GLY A 342 23.04 -8.42 -15.98
CA GLY A 342 21.94 -9.36 -15.84
C GLY A 342 21.56 -9.99 -17.17
N ARG A 343 20.66 -9.35 -17.92
CA ARG A 343 20.20 -9.82 -19.24
C ARG A 343 20.91 -9.16 -20.43
N GLY A 344 21.79 -8.18 -20.18
CA GLY A 344 22.47 -7.40 -21.22
C GLY A 344 21.75 -6.09 -21.56
N ILE A 345 22.27 -5.40 -22.56
CA ILE A 345 21.63 -4.21 -23.16
C ILE A 345 20.70 -4.69 -24.28
N GLY A 346 19.53 -4.06 -24.39
CA GLY A 346 18.49 -4.40 -25.37
C GLY A 346 17.53 -5.53 -24.96
N TYR A 347 17.69 -6.08 -23.75
CA TYR A 347 16.66 -6.88 -23.09
C TYR A 347 15.99 -6.04 -22.00
N SER A 348 14.80 -5.50 -22.32
CA SER A 348 13.99 -4.78 -21.35
C SER A 348 13.43 -5.74 -20.31
N TYR A 349 13.62 -5.43 -19.03
CA TYR A 349 12.98 -6.16 -17.93
C TYR A 349 11.47 -5.89 -17.88
N LYS A 350 10.71 -6.87 -17.35
CA LYS A 350 9.25 -6.82 -17.17
C LYS A 350 8.85 -5.99 -15.95
N TYR A 351 9.62 -6.14 -14.87
CA TYR A 351 9.37 -5.48 -13.59
C TYR A 351 10.68 -4.96 -13.01
N THR A 352 10.65 -3.77 -12.41
CA THR A 352 11.74 -3.24 -11.60
C THR A 352 11.19 -2.52 -10.37
N ASP A 353 11.81 -2.73 -9.22
CA ASP A 353 11.69 -1.82 -8.06
C ASP A 353 13.08 -1.27 -7.70
N MET A 354 13.17 0.02 -7.38
CA MET A 354 14.33 0.62 -6.71
C MET A 354 13.92 1.08 -5.32
N LYS A 355 14.65 0.66 -4.27
CA LYS A 355 14.25 0.86 -2.87
C LYS A 355 15.43 1.03 -1.90
N PHE A 356 15.24 1.81 -0.82
CA PHE A 356 16.26 2.06 0.22
C PHE A 356 15.75 1.93 1.67
N ARG A 357 16.63 1.75 2.68
CA ARG A 357 16.29 1.43 4.09
C ARG A 357 17.38 1.67 5.14
#